data_AF-A0A3D3VW18-F1
#
_entry.id   AF-A0A3D3VW18-F1
#
_cell.length_a   1.000
_cell.length_b   1.000
_cell.length_c   1.000
_cell.angle_alpha   90.00
_cell.angle_beta   90.00
_cell.angle_gamma   90.00
#
_symmetry.space_group_name_H-M   'P 1'
#
loop_
_entity.id
_entity.type
_entity.pdbx_description
1 polymer ?
#
loop_
_entity_poly.entity_id
_entity_poly.type
_entity_poly.pdbx_seq_one_letter_code
_entity_poly.pdbx_strand_id
1 'polypeptide(L)' 'MNPDRRVALVTGSGRGIGRAIALEMANLGHRVAVNYRSSSSAAESLVAEI' A
#
# COMPACT_ATOMS: atom_id res chain seq x y z
N MET A 1 -15.60 -11.64 -1.56
CA MET A 1 -15.11 -10.39 -0.93
C MET A 1 -15.49 -10.44 0.53
N ASN A 2 -14.57 -10.24 1.47
CA ASN A 2 -14.94 -10.06 2.88
C ASN A 2 -15.35 -8.57 3.08
N PRO A 3 -16.65 -8.27 3.31
CA PRO A 3 -17.13 -6.89 3.43
C PRO A 3 -16.55 -6.16 4.66
N ASP A 4 -16.09 -6.90 5.68
CA ASP A 4 -15.51 -6.32 6.89
C ASP A 4 -14.05 -5.87 6.69
N ARG A 5 -13.38 -6.38 5.65
CA ARG A 5 -11.99 -6.03 5.36
C ARG A 5 -11.93 -4.76 4.52
N ARG A 6 -11.80 -3.62 5.21
CA ARG A 6 -11.72 -2.28 4.60
C ARG A 6 -10.55 -2.15 3.63
N VAL A 7 -10.73 -1.33 2.58
CA VAL A 7 -9.71 -1.05 1.55
C VAL A 7 -9.13 0.35 1.75
N ALA A 8 -7.82 0.49 1.63
CA ALA A 8 -7.10 1.76 1.69
C ALA A 8 -6.38 2.04 0.36
N LEU A 9 -6.64 3.19 -0.25
CA LEU A 9 -5.86 3.68 -1.39
C LEU A 9 -4.77 4.62 -0.87
N VAL A 10 -3.50 4.31 -1.16
CA VAL A 10 -2.37 5.15 -0.77
C VAL A 10 -1.61 5.62 -2.00
N THR A 11 -1.62 6.93 -2.23
CA THR A 11 -0.91 7.59 -3.34
C THR A 11 0.55 7.86 -3.00
N GLY A 12 1.45 7.73 -3.96
CA GLY A 12 2.89 7.93 -3.74
C GLY A 12 3.50 6.91 -2.78
N SER A 13 2.92 5.72 -2.70
CA SER A 13 3.25 4.74 -1.66
C SER A 13 4.55 3.97 -1.88
N GLY A 14 5.22 4.13 -3.02
CA GLY A 14 6.49 3.43 -3.26
C GLY A 14 7.65 3.82 -2.32
N ARG A 15 7.60 4.98 -1.65
CA ARG A 15 8.70 5.45 -0.78
C ARG A 15 8.26 6.40 0.32
N GLY A 16 9.17 6.69 1.26
CA GLY A 16 8.99 7.70 2.30
C GLY A 16 7.74 7.45 3.15
N ILE A 17 7.01 8.52 3.47
CA ILE A 17 5.82 8.48 4.32
C ILE A 17 4.70 7.64 3.70
N GLY A 18 4.48 7.73 2.38
CA GLY A 18 3.46 6.95 1.71
C GLY A 18 3.67 5.44 1.87
N ARG A 19 4.93 5.00 1.85
CA ARG A 19 5.28 3.59 2.09
C ARG A 19 5.01 3.17 3.53
N ALA A 20 5.40 4.00 4.50
CA ALA A 20 5.14 3.73 5.91
C ALA A 20 3.64 3.61 6.20
N ILE A 21 2.82 4.49 5.61
CA ILE A 21 1.35 4.43 5.72
C ILE A 21 0.81 3.14 5.12
N ALA A 22 1.26 2.76 3.91
CA ALA A 22 0.79 1.54 3.25
C ALA A 22 1.09 0.27 4.07
N LEU A 23 2.29 0.18 4.64
CA LEU A 23 2.68 -0.91 5.53
C LEU A 23 1.82 -0.96 6.79
N GLU A 24 1.58 0.19 7.42
CA GLU A 24 0.76 0.24 8.63
C GLU A 24 -0.70 -0.15 8.35
N MET A 25 -1.27 0.30 7.24
CA MET A 25 -2.62 -0.12 6.83
C MET A 25 -2.68 -1.63 6.58
N ALA A 26 -1.64 -2.22 5.98
CA ALA A 26 -1.56 -3.67 5.81
C ALA A 26 -1.47 -4.41 7.16
N ASN A 27 -0.64 -3.93 8.09
CA ASN A 27 -0.52 -4.47 9.46
C ASN A 27 -1.84 -4.43 10.23
N LEU A 28 -2.62 -3.37 10.04
CA LEU A 28 -3.97 -3.21 10.61
C LEU A 28 -5.03 -4.09 9.91
N GLY A 29 -4.63 -4.90 8.93
CA GLY A 29 -5.50 -5.87 8.25
C GLY A 29 -6.26 -5.32 7.05
N HIS A 30 -5.98 -4.09 6.61
CA HIS A 30 -6.61 -3.55 5.40
C HIS A 30 -6.15 -4.29 4.14
N ARG A 31 -6.93 -4.15 3.06
CA ARG A 31 -6.41 -4.37 1.70
C ARG A 31 -5.87 -3.04 1.20
N VAL A 32 -4.66 -3.02 0.66
CA VAL A 32 -4.01 -1.77 0.26
C VAL A 32 -3.91 -1.69 -1.26
N ALA A 33 -4.43 -0.61 -1.84
CA ALA A 33 -4.19 -0.24 -3.23
C ALA A 33 -3.01 0.72 -3.30
N VAL A 34 -1.93 0.27 -3.95
CA VAL A 34 -0.67 0.99 -4.09
C VAL A 34 -0.74 1.84 -5.36
N ASN A 35 -0.55 3.15 -5.23
CA ASN A 35 -0.46 4.06 -6.37
C ASN A 35 0.90 4.76 -6.42
N TYR A 36 1.46 4.84 -7.63
CA TYR A 36 2.72 5.52 -7.93
C TYR A 36 2.61 6.30 -9.25
N ARG A 37 3.53 7.24 -9.46
CA ARG A 37 3.62 8.01 -10.71
C ARG A 37 4.81 7.60 -11.58
N SER A 38 6.01 7.52 -11.01
CA SER A 38 7.26 7.44 -11.79
C SER A 38 8.20 6.29 -11.42
N SER A 39 7.86 5.45 -10.44
CA SER A 39 8.71 4.34 -10.02
C SER A 39 7.84 3.12 -9.72
N SER A 40 7.72 2.23 -10.71
CA SER A 40 7.01 0.96 -10.55
C SER A 40 7.78 0.01 -9.65
N SER A 41 9.11 -0.05 -9.77
CA SER A 41 9.96 -0.92 -8.94
C SER A 41 9.77 -0.69 -7.42
N ALA A 42 9.67 0.56 -6.99
CA ALA A 42 9.45 0.89 -5.59
C ALA A 42 8.03 0.48 -5.12
N ALA A 43 7.03 0.59 -5.99
CA ALA A 43 5.68 0.14 -5.72
C ALA A 43 5.57 -1.40 -5.71
N GLU A 44 6.23 -2.09 -6.64
CA GLU A 44 6.30 -3.55 -6.72
C GLU A 44 7.01 -4.14 -5.50
N SER A 45 8.11 -3.52 -5.04
CA SER A 45 8.77 -3.91 -3.79
C SER A 45 7.82 -3.81 -2.60
N LEU A 46 7.07 -2.71 -2.48
CA LEU A 46 6.07 -2.57 -1.41
C LEU A 46 4.99 -3.66 -1.50
N VAL A 47 4.50 -3.97 -2.70
CA VAL A 47 3.49 -5.03 -2.90
C VAL A 47 4.02 -6.41 -2.49
N ALA A 48 5.31 -6.68 -2.69
CA ALA A 48 5.92 -7.94 -2.24
C ALA A 48 6.04 -8.05 -0.71
N GLU A 49 5.93 -6.95 0.02
CA GLU A 49 6.07 -6.88 1.47
C GLU A 49 4.74 -6.94 2.25
N ILE A 50 3.57 -6.83 1.57
CA ILE A 50 2.24 -6.75 2.22
C ILE A 50 1.22 -7.75 1.70
#